data_AF-A0A7C4QBV9-F1
#
_entry.id   AF-A0A7C4QBV9-F1
#
_cell.length_a   1.000
_cell.length_b   1.000
_cell.length_c   1.000
_cell.angle_alpha   90.00
_cell.angle_beta   90.00
_cell.angle_gamma   90.00
#
_symmetry.space_group_name_H-M   'P 1'
#
loop_
_entity.id
_entity.type
_entity.pdbx_description
1 polymer ?
#
loop_
_entity_poly.entity_id
_entity_poly.type
_entity_poly.pdbx_seq_one_letter_code
_entity_poly.pdbx_strand_id
1 'polypeptide(L)'
;MSPDPVQKLPAPYDARWQALAARLTHYRRRLQSAAAAPARKRDEAGAYALRTLAATAQRLQAFAVKHLRFFNSGAASAHVPPGYSRDYALALALHQVGFDVEVLEQAAHQRLNPLDAADPAVLANADRLARHAVDAAKAAALLPADATALTYFQKSPVIRVIPYAPVALLGVPYSLRQVPRDSLSIPHDVGHAVYWNSPAVADGLPEALPAWLGGHPAGSWIEEVFADLFSARVAGPVAAYSLQDLLFRQGDDTFLTHDGDHPIPALRPFIYSHLYARNGQRRAARALSRAWRRRLKGRFGREAVVVALGLGARAAIDDLISAEAPPALAKPLDRLIDEVERVLGGVRAAPVWAGPFAEAGAQAEAGPAEAEYRELNKRVARVAEVPERAEVREAADPWSAWAERIAPEPGRRLTRAQWLALAQGRGWTPEYPGNWPTSGQ
;
A
#
# COMPACT_ATOMS: atom_id res chain seq x y z
N MET A 1 22.76 20.53 35.28
CA MET A 1 21.53 19.80 35.61
C MET A 1 21.92 18.36 35.90
N SER A 2 21.65 17.84 37.09
CA SER A 2 21.83 16.41 37.35
C SER A 2 20.83 15.62 36.50
N PRO A 3 21.21 14.48 35.91
CA PRO A 3 20.26 13.62 35.22
C PRO A 3 19.20 13.17 36.21
N ASP A 4 17.92 13.37 35.86
CA ASP A 4 16.81 12.83 36.63
C ASP A 4 17.02 11.32 36.83
N PRO A 5 16.72 10.77 38.02
CA PRO A 5 16.87 9.36 38.27
C PRO A 5 16.05 8.57 37.25
N VAL A 6 16.67 7.56 36.64
CA VAL A 6 16.03 6.67 35.65
C VAL A 6 14.78 6.06 36.26
N GLN A 7 13.60 6.61 35.92
CA GLN A 7 12.33 6.04 36.33
C GLN A 7 12.10 4.74 35.57
N LYS A 8 12.27 3.61 36.27
CA LYS A 8 11.83 2.29 35.81
C LYS A 8 10.37 2.35 35.37
N LEU A 9 10.01 1.53 34.39
CA LEU A 9 8.63 1.41 33.95
C LEU A 9 7.72 0.98 35.12
N PRO A 10 6.45 1.39 35.11
CA PRO A 10 5.48 0.80 36.01
C PRO A 10 5.47 -0.72 35.82
N ALA A 11 5.53 -1.48 36.93
CA ALA A 11 5.55 -2.95 36.95
C ALA A 11 4.59 -3.66 35.97
N PRO A 12 3.33 -3.21 35.74
CA PRO A 12 2.45 -3.86 34.77
C PRO A 12 2.96 -3.81 33.33
N TYR A 13 3.71 -2.78 32.92
CA TYR A 13 4.24 -2.70 31.56
C TYR A 13 5.41 -3.65 31.34
N ASP A 14 6.30 -3.79 32.33
CA ASP A 14 7.42 -4.73 32.25
C ASP A 14 6.94 -6.17 32.03
N ALA A 15 5.93 -6.61 32.78
CA ALA A 15 5.34 -7.94 32.61
C ALA A 15 4.73 -8.16 31.22
N ARG A 16 4.00 -7.17 30.70
CA ARG A 16 3.40 -7.24 29.35
C ARG A 16 4.46 -7.29 28.24
N TRP A 17 5.51 -6.48 28.35
CA TRP A 17 6.62 -6.49 27.39
C TRP A 17 7.39 -7.80 27.42
N GLN A 18 7.63 -8.37 28.61
CA GLN A 18 8.26 -9.68 28.75
C GLN A 18 7.42 -10.78 28.10
N ALA A 19 6.10 -10.78 28.33
CA ALA A 19 5.18 -11.73 27.72
C ALA A 19 5.20 -11.63 26.18
N LEU A 20 5.16 -10.40 25.64
CA LEU A 20 5.23 -10.15 24.20
C LEU A 20 6.57 -10.58 23.60
N ALA A 21 7.69 -10.28 24.26
CA ALA A 21 9.02 -10.69 23.83
C ALA A 21 9.18 -12.23 23.83
N ALA A 22 8.63 -12.91 24.84
CA ALA A 22 8.60 -14.36 24.90
C ALA A 22 7.76 -14.95 23.75
N ARG A 23 6.58 -14.37 23.49
CA ARG A 23 5.70 -14.77 22.38
C ARG A 23 6.40 -14.62 21.03
N LEU A 24 7.00 -13.46 20.77
CA LEU A 24 7.78 -13.18 19.55
C LEU A 24 8.93 -14.16 19.36
N THR A 25 9.66 -14.48 20.44
CA THR A 25 10.76 -15.45 20.39
C THR A 25 10.27 -16.84 20.01
N HIS A 26 9.20 -17.30 20.66
CA HIS A 26 8.59 -18.59 20.35
C HIS A 26 8.08 -18.64 18.91
N TYR A 27 7.35 -17.60 18.50
CA TYR A 27 6.77 -17.48 17.16
C TYR A 27 7.84 -17.47 16.06
N ARG A 28 8.90 -16.65 16.23
CA ARG A 28 10.05 -16.61 15.32
C ARG A 28 10.71 -17.97 15.16
N ARG A 29 10.97 -18.69 16.27
CA ARG A 29 11.57 -20.04 16.21
C ARG A 29 10.69 -21.00 15.41
N ARG A 30 9.38 -20.98 15.66
CA ARG A 30 8.41 -21.81 14.91
C ARG A 30 8.44 -21.51 13.41
N LEU A 31 8.48 -20.23 13.03
CA LEU A 31 8.58 -19.83 11.62
C LEU A 31 9.91 -20.24 10.98
N GLN A 32 11.02 -20.06 11.69
CA GLN A 32 12.35 -20.47 11.21
C GLN A 32 12.43 -21.99 11.01
N SER A 33 11.93 -22.77 11.98
CA SER A 33 11.83 -24.23 11.85
C SER A 33 10.92 -24.64 10.69
N ALA A 34 9.79 -23.93 10.50
CA ALA A 34 8.91 -24.18 9.37
C ALA A 34 9.62 -23.85 8.04
N ALA A 35 10.31 -22.72 7.94
CA ALA A 35 11.00 -22.30 6.72
C ALA A 35 12.18 -23.21 6.36
N ALA A 36 12.84 -23.84 7.35
CA ALA A 36 13.94 -24.78 7.16
C ALA A 36 13.50 -26.23 6.85
N ALA A 37 12.21 -26.55 7.00
CA ALA A 37 11.71 -27.89 6.73
C ALA A 37 11.91 -28.27 5.24
N PRO A 38 12.27 -29.52 4.91
CA PRO A 38 12.55 -29.93 3.54
C PRO A 38 11.43 -29.59 2.56
N ALA A 39 11.78 -29.01 1.41
CA ALA A 39 10.86 -28.58 0.36
C ALA A 39 9.98 -29.71 -0.21
N ARG A 40 10.25 -30.98 0.11
CA ARG A 40 9.47 -32.14 -0.36
C ARG A 40 7.97 -32.09 -0.01
N LYS A 41 7.53 -31.15 0.85
CA LYS A 41 6.11 -30.90 1.17
C LYS A 41 5.60 -29.50 0.77
N ARG A 42 6.43 -28.60 0.24
CA ARG A 42 6.04 -27.20 -0.03
C ARG A 42 6.60 -26.71 -1.35
N ASP A 43 5.79 -25.96 -2.07
CA ASP A 43 6.24 -25.22 -3.23
C ASP A 43 7.20 -24.08 -2.83
N GLU A 44 7.89 -23.53 -3.82
CA GLU A 44 8.85 -22.43 -3.65
C GLU A 44 8.19 -21.18 -3.05
N ALA A 45 6.93 -20.92 -3.43
CA ALA A 45 6.16 -19.78 -2.95
C ALA A 45 5.85 -19.86 -1.44
N GLY A 46 5.41 -21.02 -0.96
CA GLY A 46 5.19 -21.27 0.46
C GLY A 46 6.48 -21.18 1.28
N ALA A 47 7.59 -21.67 0.73
CA ALA A 47 8.91 -21.53 1.37
C ALA A 47 9.36 -20.06 1.44
N TYR A 48 9.18 -19.30 0.35
CA TYR A 48 9.43 -17.85 0.33
C TYR A 48 8.62 -17.12 1.40
N ALA A 49 7.30 -17.35 1.45
CA ALA A 49 6.42 -16.64 2.37
C ALA A 49 6.82 -16.86 3.83
N LEU A 50 7.19 -18.10 4.20
CA LEU A 50 7.65 -18.42 5.55
C LEU A 50 9.00 -17.80 5.89
N ARG A 51 9.92 -17.68 4.92
CA ARG A 51 11.17 -16.93 5.09
C ARG A 51 10.90 -15.45 5.31
N THR A 52 10.02 -14.85 4.51
CA THR A 52 9.60 -13.45 4.67
C THR A 52 8.95 -13.23 6.04
N LEU A 53 8.03 -14.09 6.47
CA LEU A 53 7.42 -14.04 7.79
C LEU A 53 8.46 -14.13 8.92
N ALA A 54 9.40 -15.07 8.82
CA ALA A 54 10.45 -15.25 9.82
C ALA A 54 11.35 -14.02 9.93
N ALA A 55 11.77 -13.45 8.78
CA ALA A 55 12.59 -12.25 8.73
C ALA A 55 11.84 -11.03 9.29
N THR A 56 10.57 -10.85 8.93
CA THR A 56 9.72 -9.76 9.45
C THR A 56 9.49 -9.90 10.95
N ALA A 57 9.24 -11.10 11.47
CA ALA A 57 9.10 -11.35 12.91
C ALA A 57 10.41 -11.08 13.68
N GLN A 58 11.57 -11.41 13.10
CA GLN A 58 12.88 -11.08 13.67
C GLN A 58 13.08 -9.55 13.76
N ARG A 59 12.72 -8.82 12.71
CA ARG A 59 12.81 -7.37 12.68
C ARG A 59 11.83 -6.70 13.65
N LEU A 60 10.60 -7.20 13.76
CA LEU A 60 9.63 -6.76 14.78
C LEU A 60 10.16 -6.98 16.20
N GLN A 61 10.80 -8.13 16.46
CA GLN A 61 11.43 -8.41 17.75
C GLN A 61 12.55 -7.40 18.06
N ALA A 62 13.43 -7.12 17.10
CA ALA A 62 14.48 -6.12 17.28
C ALA A 62 13.90 -4.71 17.54
N PHE A 63 12.87 -4.33 16.79
CA PHE A 63 12.15 -3.07 16.94
C PHE A 63 11.50 -2.93 18.32
N ALA A 64 10.82 -3.98 18.79
CA ALA A 64 10.20 -4.04 20.11
C ALA A 64 11.23 -3.87 21.24
N VAL A 65 12.37 -4.57 21.15
CA VAL A 65 13.47 -4.43 22.13
C VAL A 65 14.07 -3.02 22.12
N LYS A 66 14.24 -2.42 20.93
CA LYS A 66 14.72 -1.04 20.78
C LYS A 66 13.76 -0.04 21.44
N HIS A 67 12.45 -0.17 21.22
CA HIS A 67 11.44 0.67 21.85
C HIS A 67 11.42 0.53 23.36
N LEU A 68 11.43 -0.70 23.87
CA LEU A 68 11.48 -0.95 25.31
C LEU A 68 12.70 -0.28 25.97
N ARG A 69 13.88 -0.41 25.35
CA ARG A 69 15.11 0.27 25.83
C ARG A 69 14.99 1.78 25.79
N PHE A 70 14.45 2.33 24.70
CA PHE A 70 14.22 3.77 24.54
C PHE A 70 13.31 4.33 25.62
N PHE A 71 12.21 3.64 25.94
CA PHE A 71 11.34 4.04 27.04
C PHE A 71 12.00 3.86 28.40
N ASN A 72 12.77 2.78 28.61
CA ASN A 72 13.47 2.52 29.88
C ASN A 72 14.62 3.48 30.18
N SER A 73 15.28 4.06 29.17
CA SER A 73 16.41 4.97 29.37
C SER A 73 16.01 6.37 29.86
N GLY A 74 14.71 6.68 29.87
CA GLY A 74 14.21 8.04 30.15
C GLY A 74 14.31 9.00 28.97
N ALA A 75 14.98 8.62 27.88
CA ALA A 75 15.10 9.45 26.67
C ALA A 75 13.72 9.76 26.04
N ALA A 76 12.76 8.84 26.19
CA ALA A 76 11.41 9.01 25.66
C ALA A 76 10.71 10.30 26.12
N SER A 77 10.95 10.76 27.35
CA SER A 77 10.28 11.94 27.90
C SER A 77 10.53 13.22 27.07
N ALA A 78 11.64 13.30 26.34
CA ALA A 78 11.95 14.43 25.46
C ALA A 78 11.27 14.35 24.08
N HIS A 79 10.80 13.16 23.68
CA HIS A 79 10.27 12.88 22.34
C HIS A 79 8.76 12.59 22.32
N VAL A 80 8.13 12.41 23.49
CA VAL A 80 6.67 12.29 23.56
C VAL A 80 6.03 13.64 23.21
N PRO A 81 5.08 13.70 22.27
CA PRO A 81 4.42 14.94 21.89
C PRO A 81 3.72 15.60 23.08
N PRO A 82 3.62 16.95 23.08
CA PRO A 82 2.85 17.67 24.08
C PRO A 82 1.42 17.13 24.18
N GLY A 83 0.95 16.92 25.41
CA GLY A 83 -0.39 16.39 25.69
C GLY A 83 -0.49 14.86 25.78
N TYR A 84 0.61 14.13 25.59
CA TYR A 84 0.66 12.68 25.80
C TYR A 84 1.64 12.32 26.91
N SER A 85 1.31 11.31 27.71
CA SER A 85 2.23 10.78 28.73
C SER A 85 3.18 9.74 28.14
N ARG A 86 4.32 9.53 28.80
CA ARG A 86 5.24 8.42 28.49
C ARG A 86 4.52 7.07 28.52
N ASP A 87 3.65 6.86 29.51
CA ASP A 87 2.90 5.62 29.66
C ASP A 87 1.93 5.39 28.50
N TYR A 88 1.27 6.45 28.03
CA TYR A 88 0.41 6.37 26.84
C TYR A 88 1.21 5.97 25.59
N ALA A 89 2.35 6.63 25.33
CA ALA A 89 3.19 6.32 24.18
C ALA A 89 3.75 4.89 24.23
N LEU A 90 4.13 4.41 25.42
CA LEU A 90 4.55 3.04 25.64
C LEU A 90 3.41 2.04 25.40
N ALA A 91 2.22 2.32 25.91
CA ALA A 91 1.05 1.48 25.71
C ALA A 91 0.69 1.37 24.22
N LEU A 92 0.76 2.49 23.49
CA LEU A 92 0.54 2.53 22.05
C LEU A 92 1.57 1.67 21.30
N ALA A 93 2.86 1.80 21.63
CA ALA A 93 3.92 0.98 21.03
C ALA A 93 3.72 -0.52 21.32
N LEU A 94 3.36 -0.86 22.57
CA LEU A 94 3.08 -2.24 22.96
C LEU A 94 1.88 -2.81 22.19
N HIS A 95 0.79 -2.04 22.04
CA HIS A 95 -0.38 -2.45 21.29
C HIS A 95 -0.07 -2.64 19.80
N GLN A 96 0.69 -1.72 19.20
CA GLN A 96 1.10 -1.84 17.80
C GLN A 96 1.92 -3.11 17.57
N VAL A 97 2.93 -3.37 18.40
CA VAL A 97 3.74 -4.61 18.29
C VAL A 97 2.86 -5.84 18.48
N GLY A 98 1.93 -5.83 19.45
CA GLY A 98 1.00 -6.93 19.67
C GLY A 98 0.11 -7.21 18.44
N PHE A 99 -0.42 -6.15 17.83
CA PHE A 99 -1.25 -6.23 16.62
C PHE A 99 -0.46 -6.76 15.42
N ASP A 100 0.78 -6.31 15.25
CA ASP A 100 1.64 -6.83 14.18
C ASP A 100 2.01 -8.30 14.39
N VAL A 101 2.17 -8.76 15.64
CA VAL A 101 2.32 -10.20 15.93
C VAL A 101 1.10 -10.98 15.48
N GLU A 102 -0.11 -10.53 15.83
CA GLU A 102 -1.36 -11.20 15.45
C GLU A 102 -1.48 -11.35 13.93
N VAL A 103 -1.15 -10.30 13.18
CA VAL A 103 -1.24 -10.32 11.72
C VAL A 103 -0.21 -11.24 11.10
N LEU A 104 1.02 -11.23 11.60
CA LEU A 104 2.03 -12.17 11.14
C LEU A 104 1.58 -13.60 11.45
N GLU A 105 1.04 -13.86 12.65
CA GLU A 105 0.51 -15.16 13.05
C GLU A 105 -0.64 -15.62 12.16
N GLN A 106 -1.57 -14.73 11.81
CA GLN A 106 -2.65 -14.98 10.86
C GLN A 106 -2.10 -15.36 9.48
N ALA A 107 -1.18 -14.57 8.94
CA ALA A 107 -0.54 -14.83 7.64
C ALA A 107 0.20 -16.17 7.61
N ALA A 108 0.84 -16.56 8.72
CA ALA A 108 1.46 -17.88 8.85
C ALA A 108 0.44 -19.00 9.01
N HIS A 109 -0.61 -18.80 9.81
CA HIS A 109 -1.66 -19.79 10.04
C HIS A 109 -2.36 -20.15 8.72
N GLN A 110 -2.71 -19.16 7.90
CA GLN A 110 -3.36 -19.37 6.60
C GLN A 110 -2.50 -20.20 5.61
N ARG A 111 -1.19 -20.32 5.85
CA ARG A 111 -0.28 -21.14 5.02
C ARG A 111 0.05 -22.49 5.66
N LEU A 112 0.13 -22.54 6.98
CA LEU A 112 0.52 -23.74 7.72
C LEU A 112 -0.67 -24.63 8.08
N ASN A 113 -1.83 -24.03 8.32
CA ASN A 113 -3.08 -24.68 8.69
C ASN A 113 -4.24 -23.99 7.95
N PRO A 114 -4.28 -24.07 6.61
CA PRO A 114 -5.31 -23.39 5.83
C PRO A 114 -6.71 -23.95 6.18
N LEU A 115 -7.72 -23.06 6.17
CA LEU A 115 -9.11 -23.47 6.35
C LEU A 115 -9.66 -24.14 5.08
N ASP A 116 -9.21 -23.69 3.92
CA ASP A 116 -9.53 -24.27 2.61
C ASP A 116 -8.24 -24.75 1.93
N ALA A 117 -8.26 -25.93 1.32
CA ALA A 117 -7.11 -26.51 0.62
C ALA A 117 -6.58 -25.61 -0.53
N ALA A 118 -7.42 -24.74 -1.09
CA ALA A 118 -7.03 -23.78 -2.13
C ALA A 118 -6.32 -22.53 -1.59
N ASP A 119 -6.44 -22.21 -0.29
CA ASP A 119 -5.91 -20.98 0.32
C ASP A 119 -4.41 -20.77 0.06
N PRO A 120 -3.53 -21.77 0.24
CA PRO A 120 -2.10 -21.58 0.01
C PRO A 120 -1.78 -21.22 -1.44
N ALA A 121 -2.50 -21.80 -2.41
CA ALA A 121 -2.27 -21.52 -3.83
C ALA A 121 -2.74 -20.09 -4.21
N VAL A 122 -3.87 -19.65 -3.67
CA VAL A 122 -4.37 -18.28 -3.89
C VAL A 122 -3.40 -17.25 -3.29
N LEU A 123 -2.93 -17.47 -2.06
CA LEU A 123 -1.96 -16.59 -1.42
C LEU A 123 -0.59 -16.63 -2.11
N ALA A 124 -0.15 -17.79 -2.61
CA ALA A 124 1.08 -17.90 -3.39
C ALA A 124 1.00 -17.08 -4.69
N ASN A 125 -0.16 -17.07 -5.35
CA ASN A 125 -0.41 -16.20 -6.50
C ASN A 125 -0.35 -14.73 -6.10
N ALA A 126 -1.07 -14.34 -5.06
CA ALA A 126 -1.08 -12.96 -4.57
C ALA A 126 0.33 -12.47 -4.17
N ASP A 127 1.12 -13.31 -3.48
CA ASP A 127 2.51 -13.05 -3.12
C ASP A 127 3.39 -12.82 -4.36
N ARG A 128 3.22 -13.62 -5.43
CA ARG A 128 3.93 -13.42 -6.70
C ARG A 128 3.64 -12.07 -7.32
N LEU A 129 2.35 -11.72 -7.45
CA LEU A 129 1.96 -10.45 -8.05
C LEU A 129 2.49 -9.26 -7.26
N ALA A 130 2.43 -9.35 -5.92
CA ALA A 130 2.97 -8.32 -5.03
C ALA A 130 4.50 -8.21 -5.15
N ARG A 131 5.21 -9.34 -5.24
CA ARG A 131 6.66 -9.37 -5.47
C ARG A 131 7.05 -8.70 -6.77
N HIS A 132 6.42 -9.06 -7.88
CA HIS A 132 6.74 -8.45 -9.18
C HIS A 132 6.55 -6.93 -9.17
N ALA A 133 5.55 -6.43 -8.44
CA ALA A 133 5.36 -5.01 -8.25
C ALA A 133 6.49 -4.39 -7.40
N VAL A 134 6.87 -5.02 -6.28
CA VAL A 134 8.02 -4.56 -5.46
C VAL A 134 9.33 -4.61 -6.25
N ASP A 135 9.56 -5.63 -7.07
CA ASP A 135 10.77 -5.75 -7.90
C ASP A 135 10.82 -4.69 -9.00
N ALA A 136 9.68 -4.30 -9.58
CA ALA A 136 9.60 -3.15 -10.48
C ALA A 136 9.99 -1.84 -9.78
N ALA A 137 9.54 -1.65 -8.54
CA ALA A 137 9.93 -0.49 -7.73
C ALA A 137 11.42 -0.50 -7.35
N LYS A 138 11.99 -1.67 -7.02
CA LYS A 138 13.42 -1.86 -6.74
C LYS A 138 14.28 -1.57 -7.97
N ALA A 139 13.87 -2.05 -9.14
CA ALA A 139 14.55 -1.78 -10.40
C ALA A 139 14.58 -0.28 -10.74
N ALA A 140 13.55 0.46 -10.29
CA ALA A 140 13.46 1.91 -10.39
C ALA A 140 14.14 2.66 -9.22
N ALA A 141 14.84 1.96 -8.32
CA ALA A 141 15.45 2.51 -7.10
C ALA A 141 14.48 3.26 -6.16
N LEU A 142 13.18 2.93 -6.22
CA LEU A 142 12.16 3.49 -5.31
C LEU A 142 12.10 2.73 -3.98
N LEU A 143 12.55 1.48 -3.94
CA LEU A 143 12.61 0.65 -2.74
C LEU A 143 14.02 0.07 -2.55
N PRO A 144 14.44 -0.23 -1.30
CA PRO A 144 15.73 -0.86 -1.05
C PRO A 144 15.82 -2.26 -1.66
N ALA A 145 17.04 -2.71 -1.96
CA ALA A 145 17.28 -3.98 -2.65
C ALA A 145 16.75 -5.22 -1.91
N ASP A 146 16.63 -5.15 -0.58
CA ASP A 146 16.09 -6.22 0.26
C ASP A 146 14.58 -6.08 0.49
N ALA A 147 13.91 -5.12 -0.16
CA ALA A 147 12.47 -4.99 -0.10
C ALA A 147 11.77 -6.23 -0.68
N THR A 148 10.66 -6.58 -0.04
CA THR A 148 9.93 -7.82 -0.29
C THR A 148 8.42 -7.60 -0.12
N ALA A 149 7.59 -8.59 -0.45
CA ALA A 149 6.14 -8.50 -0.30
C ALA A 149 5.56 -9.76 0.31
N LEU A 150 4.45 -9.60 1.03
CA LEU A 150 3.69 -10.73 1.57
C LEU A 150 2.21 -10.37 1.65
N THR A 151 1.36 -11.32 1.27
CA THR A 151 -0.09 -11.19 1.34
C THR A 151 -0.68 -12.10 2.42
N TYR A 152 -1.88 -11.78 2.89
CA TYR A 152 -2.67 -12.64 3.79
C TYR A 152 -4.14 -12.35 3.57
N PHE A 153 -5.03 -13.30 3.81
CA PHE A 153 -6.46 -13.00 3.70
C PHE A 153 -6.93 -12.11 4.84
N GLN A 154 -7.73 -11.11 4.49
CA GLN A 154 -8.39 -10.17 5.40
C GLN A 154 -9.84 -9.93 4.95
N LYS A 155 -10.68 -9.36 5.82
CA LYS A 155 -12.08 -9.00 5.51
C LYS A 155 -12.20 -8.02 4.32
N SER A 156 -11.23 -7.12 4.18
CA SER A 156 -11.15 -6.10 3.14
C SER A 156 -9.69 -5.91 2.72
N PRO A 157 -9.43 -5.35 1.52
CA PRO A 157 -8.10 -4.89 1.18
C PRO A 157 -7.55 -3.98 2.29
N VAL A 158 -6.30 -4.21 2.69
CA VAL A 158 -5.59 -3.32 3.59
C VAL A 158 -4.10 -3.41 3.29
N ILE A 159 -3.43 -2.27 3.23
CA ILE A 159 -1.98 -2.24 3.27
C ILE A 159 -1.54 -1.79 4.67
N ARG A 160 -0.51 -2.45 5.19
CA ARG A 160 0.13 -2.07 6.44
C ARG A 160 1.41 -1.33 6.19
N VAL A 161 1.61 -0.23 6.90
CA VAL A 161 2.94 0.37 7.04
C VAL A 161 3.73 -0.44 8.05
N ILE A 162 4.88 -0.96 7.63
CA ILE A 162 5.74 -1.78 8.46
C ILE A 162 7.03 -1.00 8.76
N PRO A 163 7.08 -0.23 9.87
CA PRO A 163 8.17 0.70 10.14
C PRO A 163 9.45 0.03 10.66
N TYR A 164 9.61 -1.27 10.47
CA TYR A 164 10.78 -2.01 10.97
C TYR A 164 11.31 -3.03 9.96
N ALA A 165 10.62 -3.21 8.84
CA ALA A 165 11.05 -4.12 7.79
C ALA A 165 10.63 -3.56 6.43
N PRO A 166 11.49 -3.64 5.40
CA PRO A 166 11.12 -3.30 4.04
C PRO A 166 10.22 -4.38 3.43
N VAL A 167 8.99 -4.50 3.94
CA VAL A 167 8.00 -5.47 3.47
C VAL A 167 6.68 -4.76 3.18
N ALA A 168 6.17 -4.93 1.96
CA ALA A 168 4.79 -4.62 1.63
C ALA A 168 3.90 -5.75 2.17
N LEU A 169 3.29 -5.54 3.35
CA LEU A 169 2.39 -6.51 3.97
C LEU A 169 0.93 -6.17 3.65
N LEU A 170 0.30 -7.00 2.81
CA LEU A 170 -0.99 -6.71 2.19
C LEU A 170 -2.06 -7.71 2.67
N GLY A 171 -3.14 -7.20 3.25
CA GLY A 171 -4.36 -7.97 3.46
C GLY A 171 -5.17 -7.98 2.17
N VAL A 172 -5.44 -9.15 1.61
CA VAL A 172 -6.27 -9.32 0.40
C VAL A 172 -7.64 -9.90 0.79
N PRO A 173 -8.74 -9.50 0.14
CA PRO A 173 -10.05 -9.95 0.55
C PRO A 173 -10.26 -11.44 0.30
N TYR A 174 -11.02 -12.11 1.17
CA TYR A 174 -11.38 -13.52 1.00
C TYR A 174 -12.10 -13.81 -0.33
N SER A 175 -12.70 -12.79 -0.97
CA SER A 175 -13.33 -12.91 -2.29
C SER A 175 -12.35 -13.32 -3.39
N LEU A 176 -11.03 -13.12 -3.22
CA LEU A 176 -10.02 -13.56 -4.20
C LEU A 176 -10.07 -15.07 -4.48
N ARG A 177 -10.60 -15.87 -3.55
CA ARG A 177 -10.85 -17.32 -3.74
C ARG A 177 -11.77 -17.59 -4.92
N GLN A 178 -12.77 -16.74 -5.10
CA GLN A 178 -13.82 -16.90 -6.12
C GLN A 178 -13.64 -15.94 -7.28
N VAL A 179 -12.94 -14.82 -7.05
CA VAL A 179 -12.77 -13.73 -8.01
C VAL A 179 -11.27 -13.43 -8.17
N PRO A 180 -10.48 -14.33 -8.80
CA PRO A 180 -9.03 -14.18 -8.90
C PRO A 180 -8.57 -12.87 -9.53
N ARG A 181 -9.34 -12.31 -10.45
CA ARG A 181 -9.08 -10.98 -11.05
C ARG A 181 -8.93 -9.85 -10.03
N ASP A 182 -9.54 -9.95 -8.86
CA ASP A 182 -9.46 -8.89 -7.87
C ASP A 182 -7.99 -8.80 -7.37
N SER A 183 -7.15 -9.83 -7.60
CA SER A 183 -5.71 -9.77 -7.40
C SER A 183 -4.99 -8.75 -8.30
N LEU A 184 -5.64 -8.23 -9.35
CA LEU A 184 -5.12 -7.14 -10.18
C LEU A 184 -5.12 -5.79 -9.47
N SER A 185 -5.73 -5.68 -8.28
CA SER A 185 -5.57 -4.51 -7.41
C SER A 185 -4.27 -4.56 -6.59
N ILE A 186 -3.62 -5.71 -6.46
CA ILE A 186 -2.40 -5.86 -5.63
C ILE A 186 -1.30 -4.86 -6.02
N PRO A 187 -1.02 -4.59 -7.31
CA PRO A 187 -0.04 -3.57 -7.69
C PRO A 187 -0.40 -2.17 -7.19
N HIS A 188 -1.69 -1.83 -7.09
CA HIS A 188 -2.14 -0.56 -6.50
C HIS A 188 -1.82 -0.53 -5.00
N ASP A 189 -2.13 -1.60 -4.27
CA ASP A 189 -1.79 -1.70 -2.84
C ASP A 189 -0.26 -1.62 -2.63
N VAL A 190 0.55 -2.27 -3.48
CA VAL A 190 2.01 -2.11 -3.46
C VAL A 190 2.42 -0.66 -3.76
N GLY A 191 1.69 0.05 -4.61
CA GLY A 191 1.90 1.47 -4.89
C GLY A 191 1.85 2.33 -3.63
N HIS A 192 0.90 2.08 -2.73
CA HIS A 192 0.88 2.72 -1.40
C HIS A 192 2.14 2.38 -0.58
N ALA A 193 2.58 1.11 -0.61
CA ALA A 193 3.80 0.69 0.08
C ALA A 193 5.01 1.47 -0.42
N VAL A 194 5.12 1.62 -1.74
CA VAL A 194 6.19 2.39 -2.38
C VAL A 194 6.09 3.87 -2.01
N TYR A 195 4.89 4.45 -2.05
CA TYR A 195 4.66 5.85 -1.70
C TYR A 195 5.17 6.18 -0.29
N TRP A 196 4.84 5.34 0.69
CA TRP A 196 5.22 5.58 2.08
C TRP A 196 6.68 5.28 2.42
N ASN A 197 7.32 4.37 1.67
CA ASN A 197 8.65 3.84 2.00
C ASN A 197 9.76 4.29 1.03
N SER A 198 9.44 5.03 -0.03
CA SER A 198 10.42 5.55 -0.98
C SER A 198 10.95 6.92 -0.54
N PRO A 199 12.26 7.06 -0.28
CA PRO A 199 12.87 8.38 -0.07
C PRO A 199 12.68 9.29 -1.29
N ALA A 200 12.80 8.75 -2.50
CA ALA A 200 12.62 9.52 -3.74
C ALA A 200 11.20 10.09 -3.86
N VAL A 201 10.19 9.39 -3.35
CA VAL A 201 8.81 9.90 -3.29
C VAL A 201 8.67 10.95 -2.19
N ALA A 202 9.18 10.66 -0.99
CA ALA A 202 9.10 11.55 0.17
C ALA A 202 9.81 12.89 -0.06
N ASP A 203 10.92 12.88 -0.77
CA ASP A 203 11.70 14.09 -1.09
C ASP A 203 11.16 14.74 -2.37
N GLY A 204 10.86 13.94 -3.40
CA GLY A 204 10.60 14.44 -4.75
C GLY A 204 9.17 14.91 -5.04
N LEU A 205 8.14 14.37 -4.35
CA LEU A 205 6.75 14.82 -4.57
C LEU A 205 6.41 16.07 -3.75
N PRO A 206 6.62 16.14 -2.43
CA PRO A 206 6.23 17.32 -1.65
C PRO A 206 6.92 18.61 -2.11
N GLU A 207 8.18 18.55 -2.55
CA GLU A 207 8.89 19.72 -3.10
C GLU A 207 8.34 20.14 -4.47
N ALA A 208 7.90 19.18 -5.28
CA ALA A 208 7.39 19.43 -6.62
C ALA A 208 5.91 19.83 -6.65
N LEU A 209 5.15 19.54 -5.57
CA LEU A 209 3.74 19.86 -5.44
C LEU A 209 3.59 21.31 -4.98
N PRO A 210 3.27 22.25 -5.87
CA PRO A 210 3.43 23.66 -5.57
C PRO A 210 2.23 24.19 -4.79
N ALA A 211 2.37 25.43 -4.32
CA ALA A 211 1.28 26.23 -3.75
C ALA A 211 0.01 26.29 -4.63
N TRP A 212 0.09 25.96 -5.93
CA TRP A 212 -1.09 25.89 -6.82
C TRP A 212 -2.07 24.76 -6.46
N LEU A 213 -1.65 23.75 -5.71
CA LEU A 213 -2.56 22.76 -5.10
C LEU A 213 -3.23 23.28 -3.83
N GLY A 214 -2.84 24.45 -3.32
CA GLY A 214 -3.43 25.06 -2.14
C GLY A 214 -4.94 25.24 -2.28
N GLY A 215 -5.71 24.43 -1.54
CA GLY A 215 -7.17 24.42 -1.58
C GLY A 215 -7.81 23.62 -2.73
N HIS A 216 -7.01 23.00 -3.61
CA HIS A 216 -7.54 22.12 -4.65
C HIS A 216 -7.64 20.67 -4.13
N PRO A 217 -8.76 19.95 -4.38
CA PRO A 217 -8.96 18.56 -3.97
C PRO A 217 -7.80 17.60 -4.30
N ALA A 218 -7.21 17.76 -5.48
CA ALA A 218 -6.07 16.93 -5.92
C ALA A 218 -4.87 16.95 -4.96
N GLY A 219 -4.77 17.94 -4.06
CA GLY A 219 -3.74 17.98 -3.04
C GLY A 219 -3.85 16.85 -2.00
N SER A 220 -5.04 16.37 -1.67
CA SER A 220 -5.20 15.19 -0.79
C SER A 220 -5.12 13.88 -1.56
N TRP A 221 -5.27 13.90 -2.89
CA TRP A 221 -5.35 12.70 -3.72
C TRP A 221 -4.00 12.12 -4.15
N ILE A 222 -2.89 12.78 -3.84
CA ILE A 222 -1.56 12.44 -4.38
C ILE A 222 -1.22 10.97 -4.17
N GLU A 223 -1.48 10.43 -2.98
CA GLU A 223 -1.17 9.05 -2.64
C GLU A 223 -1.93 8.06 -3.53
N GLU A 224 -3.25 8.24 -3.67
CA GLU A 224 -4.09 7.40 -4.53
C GLU A 224 -3.73 7.53 -6.01
N VAL A 225 -3.44 8.75 -6.47
CA VAL A 225 -2.97 8.98 -7.85
C VAL A 225 -1.63 8.29 -8.07
N PHE A 226 -0.73 8.32 -7.09
CA PHE A 226 0.53 7.58 -7.13
C PHE A 226 0.30 6.08 -7.23
N ALA A 227 -0.54 5.52 -6.36
CA ALA A 227 -0.84 4.09 -6.36
C ALA A 227 -1.53 3.64 -7.66
N ASP A 228 -2.44 4.46 -8.21
CA ASP A 228 -3.10 4.24 -9.50
C ASP A 228 -2.11 4.20 -10.67
N LEU A 229 -1.23 5.21 -10.76
CA LEU A 229 -0.26 5.30 -11.84
C LEU A 229 0.82 4.22 -11.71
N PHE A 230 1.28 3.92 -10.49
CA PHE A 230 2.20 2.82 -10.23
C PHE A 230 1.61 1.47 -10.68
N SER A 231 0.36 1.17 -10.29
CA SER A 231 -0.34 -0.04 -10.72
C SER A 231 -0.44 -0.14 -12.24
N ALA A 232 -0.84 0.96 -12.89
CA ALA A 232 -1.00 1.02 -14.33
C ALA A 232 0.34 0.88 -15.10
N ARG A 233 1.46 1.33 -14.52
CA ARG A 233 2.82 1.11 -15.05
C ARG A 233 3.28 -0.33 -14.89
N VAL A 234 3.09 -0.92 -13.71
CA VAL A 234 3.58 -2.25 -13.38
C VAL A 234 2.78 -3.34 -14.09
N ALA A 235 1.45 -3.24 -14.00
CA ALA A 235 0.54 -4.29 -14.45
C ALA A 235 -0.19 -3.98 -15.76
N GLY A 236 -0.01 -2.76 -16.31
CA GLY A 236 -0.52 -2.40 -17.61
C GLY A 236 -2.05 -2.20 -17.68
N PRO A 237 -2.60 -2.02 -18.89
CA PRO A 237 -3.99 -1.62 -19.09
C PRO A 237 -5.04 -2.58 -18.50
N VAL A 238 -4.67 -3.84 -18.29
CA VAL A 238 -5.54 -4.82 -17.64
C VAL A 238 -5.86 -4.44 -16.20
N ALA A 239 -4.86 -3.97 -15.44
CA ALA A 239 -5.06 -3.61 -14.05
C ALA A 239 -5.95 -2.37 -13.96
N ALA A 240 -5.71 -1.37 -14.82
CA ALA A 240 -6.58 -0.21 -14.97
C ALA A 240 -8.03 -0.62 -15.24
N TYR A 241 -8.27 -1.55 -16.16
CA TYR A 241 -9.61 -2.05 -16.45
C TYR A 241 -10.26 -2.79 -15.27
N SER A 242 -9.49 -3.58 -14.53
CA SER A 242 -9.97 -4.27 -13.32
C SER A 242 -10.32 -3.27 -12.21
N LEU A 243 -9.50 -2.24 -12.02
CA LEU A 243 -9.75 -1.16 -11.06
C LEU A 243 -11.00 -0.35 -11.43
N GLN A 244 -11.26 -0.11 -12.72
CA GLN A 244 -12.53 0.48 -13.17
C GLN A 244 -13.74 -0.36 -12.71
N ASP A 245 -13.65 -1.69 -12.74
CA ASP A 245 -14.73 -2.55 -12.28
C ASP A 245 -14.94 -2.44 -10.77
N LEU A 246 -13.87 -2.45 -9.99
CA LEU A 246 -13.93 -2.27 -8.54
C LEU A 246 -14.54 -0.92 -8.17
N LEU A 247 -14.10 0.17 -8.80
CA LEU A 247 -14.65 1.51 -8.59
C LEU A 247 -16.13 1.61 -8.97
N PHE A 248 -16.57 0.91 -10.02
CA PHE A 248 -17.96 0.95 -10.48
C PHE A 248 -18.94 0.29 -9.50
N ARG A 249 -18.47 -0.61 -8.62
CA ARG A 249 -19.32 -1.29 -7.62
C ARG A 249 -19.66 -0.41 -6.41
N GLN A 250 -19.08 0.79 -6.30
CA GLN A 250 -19.41 1.70 -5.20
C GLN A 250 -20.83 2.26 -5.32
N GLY A 251 -21.44 2.60 -4.16
CA GLY A 251 -22.78 3.18 -4.08
C GLY A 251 -22.88 4.57 -4.72
N ASP A 252 -24.10 4.99 -5.11
CA ASP A 252 -24.31 6.25 -5.85
C ASP A 252 -23.80 7.48 -5.07
N ASP A 253 -24.01 7.49 -3.76
CA ASP A 253 -23.63 8.61 -2.90
C ASP A 253 -22.11 8.82 -2.86
N THR A 254 -21.31 7.77 -2.82
CA THR A 254 -19.84 7.86 -2.79
C THR A 254 -19.21 7.92 -4.17
N PHE A 255 -19.91 7.43 -5.21
CA PHE A 255 -19.34 7.33 -6.55
C PHE A 255 -19.09 8.70 -7.22
N LEU A 256 -19.90 9.71 -6.87
CA LEU A 256 -19.84 11.06 -7.44
C LEU A 256 -19.37 12.14 -6.48
N THR A 257 -19.04 11.79 -5.24
CA THR A 257 -18.69 12.75 -4.20
C THR A 257 -17.25 12.58 -3.73
N HIS A 258 -16.64 13.70 -3.38
CA HIS A 258 -15.36 13.77 -2.70
C HIS A 258 -15.52 13.39 -1.23
N ASP A 259 -14.72 12.47 -0.72
CA ASP A 259 -14.78 12.00 0.67
C ASP A 259 -13.78 12.70 1.62
N GLY A 260 -12.79 13.38 1.08
CA GLY A 260 -11.75 14.08 1.85
C GLY A 260 -10.36 13.67 1.39
N ASP A 261 -10.22 12.39 1.08
CA ASP A 261 -8.95 11.68 1.10
C ASP A 261 -8.65 11.01 -0.23
N HIS A 262 -9.67 10.66 -1.02
CA HIS A 262 -9.50 9.90 -2.25
C HIS A 262 -10.06 10.65 -3.47
N PRO A 263 -9.44 10.48 -4.66
CA PRO A 263 -10.02 10.96 -5.90
C PRO A 263 -11.37 10.31 -6.17
N ILE A 264 -12.30 11.12 -6.68
CA ILE A 264 -13.70 10.72 -6.89
C ILE A 264 -13.73 9.46 -7.78
N PRO A 265 -14.45 8.39 -7.39
CA PRO A 265 -14.45 7.11 -8.11
C PRO A 265 -14.79 7.23 -9.60
N ALA A 266 -15.73 8.11 -9.95
CA ALA A 266 -16.08 8.39 -11.35
C ALA A 266 -14.94 9.00 -12.18
N LEU A 267 -14.04 9.74 -11.54
CA LEU A 267 -12.91 10.46 -12.15
C LEU A 267 -11.67 9.57 -12.34
N ARG A 268 -11.37 8.70 -11.37
CA ARG A 268 -10.14 7.88 -11.35
C ARG A 268 -9.85 7.12 -12.66
N PRO A 269 -10.84 6.50 -13.33
CA PRO A 269 -10.60 5.80 -14.60
C PRO A 269 -10.02 6.63 -15.74
N PHE A 270 -10.24 7.95 -15.71
CA PHE A 270 -9.66 8.86 -16.69
C PHE A 270 -8.18 9.14 -16.42
N ILE A 271 -7.70 8.96 -15.18
CA ILE A 271 -6.26 9.03 -14.83
C ILE A 271 -5.48 7.97 -15.59
N TYR A 272 -5.95 6.71 -15.59
CA TYR A 272 -5.32 5.65 -16.37
C TYR A 272 -5.34 5.94 -17.88
N SER A 273 -6.47 6.45 -18.38
CA SER A 273 -6.60 6.78 -19.81
C SER A 273 -5.64 7.91 -20.21
N HIS A 274 -5.48 8.92 -19.37
CA HIS A 274 -4.52 10.02 -19.55
C HIS A 274 -3.09 9.47 -19.58
N LEU A 275 -2.71 8.65 -18.59
CA LEU A 275 -1.40 8.00 -18.52
C LEU A 275 -1.05 7.28 -19.83
N TYR A 276 -1.93 6.40 -20.30
CA TYR A 276 -1.67 5.62 -21.51
C TYR A 276 -1.62 6.50 -22.76
N ALA A 277 -2.44 7.56 -22.84
CA ALA A 277 -2.38 8.50 -23.96
C ALA A 277 -1.03 9.21 -24.02
N ARG A 278 -0.54 9.70 -22.87
CA ARG A 278 0.76 10.37 -22.73
C ARG A 278 1.94 9.47 -23.06
N ASN A 279 1.87 8.20 -22.67
CA ASN A 279 2.90 7.20 -22.96
C ASN A 279 2.80 6.59 -24.38
N GLY A 280 2.06 7.22 -25.30
CA GLY A 280 1.92 6.78 -26.69
C GLY A 280 1.03 5.55 -26.89
N GLN A 281 0.45 4.98 -25.83
CA GLN A 281 -0.45 3.83 -25.85
C GLN A 281 -1.90 4.24 -26.16
N ARG A 282 -2.07 5.01 -27.24
CA ARG A 282 -3.36 5.64 -27.63
C ARG A 282 -4.50 4.65 -27.84
N ARG A 283 -4.20 3.41 -28.25
CA ARG A 283 -5.23 2.35 -28.40
C ARG A 283 -5.81 1.96 -27.05
N ALA A 284 -4.96 1.61 -26.08
CA ALA A 284 -5.37 1.27 -24.73
C ALA A 284 -6.11 2.42 -24.04
N ALA A 285 -5.59 3.64 -24.16
CA ALA A 285 -6.23 4.84 -23.63
C ALA A 285 -7.67 5.03 -24.14
N ARG A 286 -7.87 4.93 -25.46
CA ARG A 286 -9.20 5.04 -26.09
C ARG A 286 -10.12 3.88 -25.71
N ALA A 287 -9.60 2.66 -25.62
CA ALA A 287 -10.38 1.50 -25.19
C ALA A 287 -10.90 1.67 -23.75
N LEU A 288 -10.02 2.00 -22.80
CA LEU A 288 -10.36 2.25 -21.40
C LEU A 288 -11.36 3.40 -21.23
N SER A 289 -11.12 4.53 -21.91
CA SER A 289 -12.00 5.70 -21.85
C SER A 289 -13.39 5.40 -22.42
N ARG A 290 -13.48 4.74 -23.59
CA ARG A 290 -14.78 4.34 -24.17
C ARG A 290 -15.52 3.34 -23.30
N ALA A 291 -14.82 2.33 -22.77
CA ALA A 291 -15.42 1.35 -21.88
C ALA A 291 -16.00 2.02 -20.63
N TRP A 292 -15.27 2.96 -20.04
CA TRP A 292 -15.72 3.70 -18.87
C TRP A 292 -16.91 4.61 -19.18
N ARG A 293 -16.88 5.39 -20.27
CA ARG A 293 -18.00 6.25 -20.68
C ARG A 293 -19.28 5.44 -20.93
N ARG A 294 -19.18 4.24 -21.53
CA ARG A 294 -20.34 3.34 -21.66
C ARG A 294 -20.92 2.92 -20.32
N ARG A 295 -20.08 2.61 -19.32
CA ARG A 295 -20.53 2.29 -17.96
C ARG A 295 -21.21 3.47 -17.28
N LEU A 296 -20.63 4.67 -17.41
CA LEU A 296 -21.24 5.91 -16.91
C LEU A 296 -22.60 6.18 -17.57
N LYS A 297 -22.70 6.03 -18.90
CA LYS A 297 -23.96 6.14 -19.64
C LYS A 297 -24.99 5.12 -19.17
N GLY A 298 -24.59 3.87 -18.94
CA GLY A 298 -25.46 2.82 -18.42
C GLY A 298 -25.99 3.14 -17.02
N ARG A 299 -25.16 3.73 -16.14
CA ARG A 299 -25.54 4.06 -14.76
C ARG A 299 -26.36 5.34 -14.64
N PHE A 300 -26.03 6.38 -15.39
CA PHE A 300 -26.61 7.74 -15.23
C PHE A 300 -27.43 8.22 -16.44
N GLY A 301 -27.58 7.41 -17.48
CA GLY A 301 -28.24 7.79 -18.74
C GLY A 301 -27.43 8.75 -19.62
N ARG A 302 -26.22 9.14 -19.21
CA ARG A 302 -25.35 10.10 -19.93
C ARG A 302 -23.87 9.82 -19.71
N GLU A 303 -23.04 10.18 -20.68
CA GLU A 303 -21.58 10.03 -20.59
C GLU A 303 -20.92 11.16 -19.81
N ALA A 304 -21.42 12.39 -19.97
CA ALA A 304 -20.94 13.56 -19.25
C ALA A 304 -21.52 13.55 -17.83
N VAL A 305 -20.65 13.31 -16.86
CA VAL A 305 -21.00 13.22 -15.44
C VAL A 305 -20.39 14.41 -14.69
N VAL A 306 -21.18 14.99 -13.79
CA VAL A 306 -20.77 16.08 -12.91
C VAL A 306 -20.52 15.49 -11.53
N VAL A 307 -19.35 15.79 -10.97
CA VAL A 307 -18.92 15.33 -9.65
C VAL A 307 -18.95 16.47 -8.63
N ALA A 308 -19.13 16.12 -7.36
CA ALA A 308 -19.11 17.06 -6.25
C ALA A 308 -17.72 17.07 -5.58
N LEU A 309 -17.07 18.23 -5.58
CA LEU A 309 -15.69 18.42 -5.11
C LEU A 309 -15.59 18.76 -3.61
N GLY A 310 -16.74 18.86 -2.90
CA GLY A 310 -16.83 19.36 -1.53
C GLY A 310 -17.25 20.83 -1.45
N LEU A 311 -17.73 21.27 -0.28
CA LEU A 311 -18.16 22.66 -0.01
C LEU A 311 -19.14 23.26 -1.05
N GLY A 312 -19.99 22.42 -1.65
CA GLY A 312 -20.95 22.82 -2.69
C GLY A 312 -20.37 22.98 -4.10
N ALA A 313 -19.05 22.86 -4.28
CA ALA A 313 -18.42 22.92 -5.59
C ALA A 313 -18.74 21.68 -6.44
N ARG A 314 -19.01 21.90 -7.74
CA ARG A 314 -19.31 20.85 -8.72
C ARG A 314 -18.57 21.13 -10.00
N ALA A 315 -18.12 20.09 -10.69
CA ALA A 315 -17.44 20.22 -11.98
C ALA A 315 -17.78 19.02 -12.89
N ALA A 316 -17.79 19.23 -14.21
CA ALA A 316 -17.81 18.11 -15.12
C ALA A 316 -16.45 17.39 -15.04
N ILE A 317 -16.44 16.05 -15.17
CA ILE A 317 -15.19 15.29 -15.18
C ILE A 317 -14.25 15.79 -16.29
N ASP A 318 -14.82 16.10 -17.45
CA ASP A 318 -14.09 16.64 -18.61
C ASP A 318 -13.56 18.06 -18.37
N ASP A 319 -13.81 18.70 -17.21
CA ASP A 319 -13.19 19.96 -16.76
C ASP A 319 -12.07 19.74 -15.74
N LEU A 320 -11.94 18.53 -15.19
CA LEU A 320 -10.97 18.20 -14.15
C LEU A 320 -9.72 17.50 -14.69
N ILE A 321 -9.86 16.77 -15.79
CA ILE A 321 -8.77 16.05 -16.46
C ILE A 321 -8.89 16.18 -17.97
N SER A 322 -7.75 16.20 -18.66
CA SER A 322 -7.69 16.28 -20.13
C SER A 322 -6.71 15.25 -20.67
N ALA A 323 -7.22 14.07 -21.07
CA ALA A 323 -6.38 12.96 -21.55
C ALA A 323 -5.42 13.33 -22.70
N GLU A 324 -5.78 14.31 -23.53
CA GLU A 324 -5.00 14.70 -24.73
C GLU A 324 -4.74 16.21 -24.83
N ALA A 325 -4.95 16.99 -23.75
CA ALA A 325 -4.68 18.42 -23.83
C ALA A 325 -3.17 18.71 -23.95
N PRO A 326 -2.78 19.71 -24.77
CA PRO A 326 -1.41 20.21 -24.78
C PRO A 326 -1.03 20.78 -23.40
N PRO A 327 0.27 20.82 -23.03
CA PRO A 327 0.71 21.30 -21.71
C PRO A 327 0.18 22.68 -21.30
N ALA A 328 -0.02 23.58 -22.28
CA ALA A 328 -0.59 24.92 -22.03
C ALA A 328 -2.03 24.90 -21.49
N LEU A 329 -2.77 23.81 -21.70
CA LEU A 329 -4.14 23.59 -21.24
C LEU A 329 -4.22 22.50 -20.16
N ALA A 330 -3.07 22.11 -19.59
CA ALA A 330 -3.01 21.09 -18.55
C ALA A 330 -3.72 21.59 -17.28
N LYS A 331 -4.73 20.82 -16.87
CA LYS A 331 -5.49 21.04 -15.65
C LYS A 331 -4.68 20.65 -14.42
N PRO A 332 -5.10 21.07 -13.22
CA PRO A 332 -4.45 20.68 -11.96
C PRO A 332 -4.17 19.17 -11.85
N LEU A 333 -5.13 18.33 -12.22
CA LEU A 333 -4.94 16.87 -12.18
C LEU A 333 -3.98 16.36 -13.25
N ASP A 334 -3.96 16.95 -14.46
CA ASP A 334 -2.99 16.58 -15.50
C ASP A 334 -1.55 16.85 -15.03
N ARG A 335 -1.33 17.99 -14.34
CA ARG A 335 -0.03 18.34 -13.77
C ARG A 335 0.39 17.41 -12.64
N LEU A 336 -0.56 17.04 -11.76
CA LEU A 336 -0.29 16.05 -10.72
C LEU A 336 0.13 14.71 -11.32
N ILE A 337 -0.56 14.26 -12.38
CA ILE A 337 -0.20 13.04 -13.11
C ILE A 337 1.21 13.15 -13.70
N ASP A 338 1.54 14.28 -14.35
CA ASP A 338 2.87 14.51 -14.92
C ASP A 338 3.98 14.47 -13.85
N GLU A 339 3.76 15.05 -12.66
CA GLU A 339 4.73 15.01 -11.55
C GLU A 339 4.90 13.61 -10.95
N VAL A 340 3.81 12.89 -10.74
CA VAL A 340 3.86 11.49 -10.28
C VAL A 340 4.60 10.63 -11.30
N GLU A 341 4.32 10.81 -12.60
CA GLU A 341 4.98 10.08 -13.68
C GLU A 341 6.49 10.38 -13.74
N ARG A 342 6.90 11.62 -13.46
CA ARG A 342 8.32 11.98 -13.34
C ARG A 342 9.01 11.16 -12.25
N VAL A 343 8.38 11.03 -11.08
CA VAL A 343 8.91 10.21 -9.97
C VAL A 343 8.89 8.72 -10.32
N LEU A 344 7.88 8.26 -11.06
CA LEU A 344 7.78 6.88 -11.55
C LEU A 344 8.65 6.58 -12.77
N GLY A 345 9.42 7.54 -13.31
CA GLY A 345 10.07 7.45 -14.63
C GLY A 345 10.95 6.21 -14.87
N GLY A 346 11.45 5.55 -13.81
CA GLY A 346 12.21 4.30 -13.88
C GLY A 346 11.37 3.01 -13.80
N VAL A 347 10.10 3.10 -13.38
CA VAL A 347 9.22 1.94 -13.20
C VAL A 347 8.73 1.44 -14.56
N ARG A 348 9.06 0.17 -14.84
CA ARG A 348 8.65 -0.53 -16.07
C ARG A 348 7.69 -1.66 -15.72
N ALA A 349 6.85 -2.02 -16.69
CA ALA A 349 6.00 -3.20 -16.57
C ALA A 349 6.86 -4.44 -16.32
N ALA A 350 6.50 -5.25 -15.32
CA ALA A 350 7.20 -6.52 -15.13
C ALA A 350 6.81 -7.48 -16.27
N PRO A 351 7.74 -8.34 -16.78
CA PRO A 351 7.45 -9.26 -17.88
C PRO A 351 6.22 -10.15 -17.65
N VAL A 352 5.97 -10.51 -16.39
CA VAL A 352 4.80 -11.30 -15.96
C VAL A 352 3.47 -10.62 -16.35
N TRP A 353 3.46 -9.29 -16.41
CA TRP A 353 2.32 -8.48 -16.77
C TRP A 353 2.29 -8.07 -18.25
N ALA A 354 3.45 -8.13 -18.93
CA ALA A 354 3.62 -7.60 -20.28
C ALA A 354 3.12 -8.52 -21.40
N GLY A 355 3.02 -9.83 -21.17
CA GLY A 355 2.66 -10.81 -22.21
C GLY A 355 1.15 -10.89 -22.52
N PRO A 356 0.41 -11.81 -21.89
CA PRO A 356 -0.98 -12.10 -22.26
C PRO A 356 -1.99 -10.98 -21.98
N PHE A 357 -1.59 -9.88 -21.33
CA PHE A 357 -2.48 -8.78 -20.94
C PHE A 357 -2.44 -7.58 -21.88
N ALA A 358 -1.31 -7.32 -22.54
CA ALA A 358 -1.18 -6.28 -23.55
C ALA A 358 -2.09 -6.54 -24.76
N GLU A 359 -2.24 -7.81 -25.16
CA GLU A 359 -3.12 -8.23 -26.24
C GLU A 359 -4.60 -8.21 -25.85
N ALA A 360 -4.94 -8.59 -24.61
CA ALA A 360 -6.32 -8.60 -24.12
C ALA A 360 -6.94 -7.19 -24.07
N GLY A 361 -6.16 -6.18 -23.65
CA GLY A 361 -6.60 -4.79 -23.67
C GLY A 361 -6.81 -4.23 -25.09
N ALA A 362 -6.09 -4.77 -26.08
CA ALA A 362 -6.26 -4.43 -27.49
C ALA A 362 -7.47 -5.15 -28.13
N GLN A 363 -7.78 -6.37 -27.68
CA GLN A 363 -8.92 -7.15 -28.16
C GLN A 363 -10.26 -6.69 -27.60
N ALA A 364 -10.27 -6.01 -26.43
CA ALA A 364 -11.46 -5.39 -25.82
C ALA A 364 -12.18 -4.32 -26.65
N GLU A 365 -11.69 -4.06 -27.86
CA GLU A 365 -12.37 -3.28 -28.87
C GLU A 365 -13.47 -4.07 -29.63
N ALA A 366 -13.55 -5.41 -29.52
CA ALA A 366 -14.29 -6.24 -30.48
C ALA A 366 -15.39 -7.18 -29.92
N GLY A 367 -15.58 -7.34 -28.61
CA GLY A 367 -16.55 -8.31 -28.08
C GLY A 367 -17.33 -7.89 -26.82
N PRO A 368 -18.34 -8.68 -26.41
CA PRO A 368 -18.98 -8.50 -25.11
C PRO A 368 -17.90 -8.71 -24.04
N ALA A 369 -17.65 -7.65 -23.27
CA ALA A 369 -16.58 -7.54 -22.28
C ALA A 369 -16.41 -8.78 -21.38
N GLU A 370 -17.47 -9.57 -21.20
CA GLU A 370 -17.55 -10.78 -20.40
C GLU A 370 -16.76 -11.99 -20.93
N ALA A 371 -16.61 -12.15 -22.25
CA ALA A 371 -15.84 -13.26 -22.84
C ALA A 371 -14.33 -13.03 -22.68
N GLU A 372 -13.89 -11.80 -22.93
CA GLU A 372 -12.52 -11.35 -22.66
C GLU A 372 -12.23 -11.36 -21.16
N TYR A 373 -13.23 -11.01 -20.33
CA TYR A 373 -13.18 -11.14 -18.88
C TYR A 373 -12.87 -12.57 -18.42
N ARG A 374 -13.53 -13.56 -19.03
CA ARG A 374 -13.29 -14.97 -18.74
C ARG A 374 -11.91 -15.42 -19.18
N GLU A 375 -11.43 -14.92 -20.31
CA GLU A 375 -10.09 -15.24 -20.80
C GLU A 375 -9.00 -14.59 -19.96
N LEU A 376 -9.24 -13.37 -19.48
CA LEU A 376 -8.38 -12.67 -18.55
C LEU A 376 -8.23 -13.42 -17.22
N ASN A 377 -9.36 -13.88 -16.66
CA ASN A 377 -9.37 -14.70 -15.44
C ASN A 377 -8.51 -15.96 -15.61
N LYS A 378 -8.60 -16.63 -16.77
CA LYS A 378 -7.77 -17.80 -17.08
C LYS A 378 -6.29 -17.44 -17.18
N ARG A 379 -5.96 -16.26 -17.74
CA ARG A 379 -4.58 -15.80 -17.92
C ARG A 379 -3.93 -15.39 -16.59
N VAL A 380 -4.64 -14.66 -15.72
CA VAL A 380 -4.17 -14.34 -14.35
C VAL A 380 -3.87 -15.63 -13.58
N ALA A 381 -4.69 -16.66 -13.72
CA ALA A 381 -4.44 -17.96 -13.10
C ALA A 381 -3.15 -18.65 -13.62
N ARG A 382 -2.69 -18.35 -14.85
CA ARG A 382 -1.49 -18.96 -15.47
C ARG A 382 -0.18 -18.22 -15.20
N VAL A 383 -0.23 -16.95 -14.77
CA VAL A 383 0.95 -16.19 -14.29
C VAL A 383 1.66 -16.95 -13.14
N ALA A 384 0.98 -17.93 -12.54
CA ALA A 384 1.42 -18.83 -11.50
C ALA A 384 2.57 -19.81 -11.85
N GLU A 385 2.98 -19.96 -13.11
CA GLU A 385 3.83 -21.09 -13.53
C GLU A 385 5.30 -20.72 -13.83
N VAL A 386 5.71 -19.46 -13.71
CA VAL A 386 7.10 -19.04 -13.97
C VAL A 386 7.99 -19.35 -12.75
N PRO A 387 9.03 -20.21 -12.86
CA PRO A 387 9.93 -20.50 -11.75
C PRO A 387 10.94 -19.36 -11.56
N GLU A 388 11.20 -18.97 -10.31
CA GLU A 388 11.97 -17.76 -10.00
C GLU A 388 12.93 -18.01 -8.83
N ARG A 389 14.24 -17.81 -9.06
CA ARG A 389 15.27 -17.95 -8.01
C ARG A 389 15.56 -16.58 -7.39
N ALA A 390 15.29 -16.42 -6.09
CA ALA A 390 15.74 -15.26 -5.33
C ALA A 390 16.37 -15.68 -3.99
N GLU A 391 17.60 -15.21 -3.75
CA GLU A 391 18.28 -15.31 -2.45
C GLU A 391 17.87 -14.13 -1.55
N VAL A 392 17.50 -14.43 -0.30
CA VAL A 392 17.24 -13.42 0.72
C VAL A 392 18.55 -13.14 1.45
N ARG A 393 19.10 -11.93 1.34
CA ARG A 393 20.28 -11.49 2.11
C ARG A 393 19.85 -10.72 3.37
N GLU A 394 20.60 -10.87 4.46
CA GLU A 394 20.45 -10.00 5.64
C GLU A 394 20.97 -8.59 5.30
N ALA A 395 20.09 -7.60 5.34
CA ALA A 395 20.46 -6.19 5.14
C ALA A 395 20.69 -5.45 6.46
N ALA A 396 21.57 -4.45 6.42
CA ALA A 396 21.80 -3.51 7.53
C ALA A 396 20.52 -2.73 7.87
N ASP A 397 20.35 -2.36 9.15
CA ASP A 397 19.18 -1.64 9.69
C ASP A 397 19.00 -0.25 9.03
N PRO A 398 18.10 -0.10 8.04
CA PRO A 398 17.93 1.18 7.34
C PRO A 398 17.20 2.21 8.22
N TRP A 399 16.61 1.79 9.34
CA TRP A 399 15.86 2.66 10.23
C TRP A 399 16.73 3.48 11.16
N SER A 400 17.95 3.05 11.48
CA SER A 400 18.87 3.88 12.28
C SER A 400 19.31 5.13 11.52
N ALA A 401 19.67 4.98 10.23
CA ALA A 401 20.01 6.12 9.38
C ALA A 401 18.82 7.01 9.01
N TRP A 402 17.58 6.50 9.05
CA TRP A 402 16.37 7.27 8.77
C TRP A 402 15.83 7.99 10.01
N ALA A 403 15.80 7.33 11.18
CA ALA A 403 15.41 7.94 12.45
C ALA A 403 16.32 9.14 12.80
N GLU A 404 17.59 9.11 12.41
CA GLU A 404 18.52 10.23 12.55
C GLU A 404 18.24 11.41 11.60
N ARG A 405 17.60 11.19 10.45
CA ARG A 405 17.34 12.23 9.42
C ARG A 405 16.06 13.04 9.63
N ILE A 406 15.09 12.48 10.34
CA ILE A 406 13.78 13.12 10.62
C ILE A 406 13.50 13.26 12.12
N ALA A 407 14.42 12.82 12.98
CA ALA A 407 14.43 13.35 14.34
C ALA A 407 14.45 14.87 14.21
N PRO A 408 13.47 15.60 14.80
CA PRO A 408 13.56 17.05 14.85
C PRO A 408 14.93 17.40 15.42
N GLU A 409 15.60 18.42 14.88
CA GLU A 409 16.89 18.86 15.42
C GLU A 409 16.84 18.88 16.95
N PRO A 410 17.89 18.41 17.65
CA PRO A 410 17.89 18.33 19.10
C PRO A 410 17.29 19.60 19.73
N GLY A 411 16.09 19.49 20.32
CA GLY A 411 15.36 20.60 20.94
C GLY A 411 14.10 21.10 20.21
N ARG A 412 13.84 20.72 18.96
CA ARG A 412 12.59 21.11 18.26
C ARG A 412 11.42 20.19 18.67
N ARG A 413 10.39 20.79 19.28
CA ARG A 413 9.15 20.10 19.67
C ARG A 413 8.16 20.06 18.51
N LEU A 414 7.65 18.88 18.17
CA LEU A 414 6.55 18.72 17.22
C LEU A 414 5.21 19.06 17.90
N THR A 415 4.30 19.70 17.17
CA THR A 415 2.92 19.90 17.63
C THR A 415 2.14 18.57 17.60
N ARG A 416 1.04 18.49 18.36
CA ARG A 416 0.14 17.31 18.35
C ARG A 416 -0.32 16.96 16.93
N ALA A 417 -0.69 17.95 16.12
CA ALA A 417 -1.11 17.75 14.74
C ALA A 417 0.02 17.21 13.86
N GLN A 418 1.25 17.70 14.06
CA GLN A 418 2.43 17.19 13.34
C GLN A 418 2.75 15.74 13.72
N TRP A 419 2.60 15.38 14.99
CA TRP A 419 2.82 14.02 15.45
C TRP A 419 1.73 13.07 14.98
N LEU A 420 0.45 13.48 15.03
CA LEU A 420 -0.67 12.70 14.47
C LEU A 420 -0.51 12.52 12.97
N ALA A 421 -0.17 13.57 12.23
CA ALA A 421 0.12 13.46 10.80
C ALA A 421 1.32 12.54 10.52
N LEU A 422 2.35 12.56 11.37
CA LEU A 422 3.51 11.68 11.23
C LEU A 422 3.22 10.23 11.64
N ALA A 423 2.33 9.99 12.60
CA ALA A 423 1.88 8.66 12.98
C ALA A 423 0.90 8.10 11.92
N GLN A 424 -0.12 8.86 11.54
CA GLN A 424 -1.16 8.48 10.57
C GLN A 424 -0.59 8.35 9.14
N GLY A 425 0.22 9.31 8.69
CA GLY A 425 0.92 9.25 7.41
C GLY A 425 2.02 8.17 7.34
N ARG A 426 2.25 7.47 8.46
CA ARG A 426 3.13 6.29 8.55
C ARG A 426 2.35 5.06 9.01
N GLY A 427 1.03 5.06 8.80
CA GLY A 427 0.15 3.90 9.00
C GLY A 427 0.01 3.42 10.44
N TRP A 428 0.34 4.26 11.43
CA TRP A 428 -0.07 4.03 12.82
C TRP A 428 -1.55 4.40 12.94
N THR A 429 -2.41 3.51 12.46
CA THR A 429 -3.86 3.61 12.64
C THR A 429 -4.30 2.53 13.63
N PRO A 430 -4.90 2.89 14.79
CA PRO A 430 -5.75 1.93 15.47
C PRO A 430 -6.90 1.59 14.49
N GLU A 431 -7.35 0.33 14.47
CA GLU A 431 -8.51 -0.11 13.64
C GLU A 431 -9.79 0.70 13.90
N TYR A 432 -9.80 1.56 14.94
CA TYR A 432 -10.89 2.42 15.33
C TYR A 432 -10.43 3.88 15.38
N PRO A 433 -10.67 4.69 14.32
CA PRO A 433 -10.42 6.14 14.35
C PRO A 433 -11.17 6.88 15.49
N GLY A 434 -12.18 6.25 16.11
CA GLY A 434 -12.92 6.78 17.26
C GLY A 434 -12.30 6.56 18.65
N ASN A 435 -11.17 5.84 18.78
CA ASN A 435 -10.56 5.54 20.09
C ASN A 435 -9.40 6.46 20.47
N TRP A 436 -9.19 7.56 19.75
CA TRP A 436 -8.36 8.63 20.28
C TRP A 436 -9.11 9.25 21.45
N PRO A 437 -8.52 9.37 22.65
CA PRO A 437 -9.16 10.08 23.75
C PRO A 437 -9.47 11.50 23.28
N THR A 438 -10.76 11.77 23.06
CA THR A 438 -11.29 13.12 23.01
C THR A 438 -11.08 13.68 24.40
N SER A 439 -10.36 14.80 24.51
CA SER A 439 -10.03 15.47 25.76
C SER A 439 -11.20 15.40 26.76
N GLY A 440 -11.00 14.68 27.88
CA GLY A 440 -12.03 14.54 28.91
C GLY A 440 -12.01 13.26 29.76
N GLN A 441 -11.06 12.34 29.57
CA GLN A 441 -10.83 11.21 30.49
C GLN A 441 -9.34 11.00 30.74
#